data_AF-A0A2V7BAG8-F1
#
_entry.id   AF-A0A2V7BAG8-F1
#
_cell.length_a   1.000
_cell.length_b   1.000
_cell.length_c   1.000
_cell.angle_alpha   90.00
_cell.angle_beta   90.00
_cell.angle_gamma   90.00
#
_symmetry.space_group_name_H-M   'P 1'
#
loop_
_entity.id
_entity.type
_entity.pdbx_description
1 polymer ?
#
loop_
_entity_poly.entity_id
_entity_poly.type
_entity_poly.pdbx_seq_one_letter_code
_entity_poly.pdbx_strand_id
1 'polypeptide(L)'
;MDDSPDRPHEDLSPEETARREAEKQALLQRLGARRSAPAAEPTPTVGEAEQEHETLVEGPTSTEINALLGRLDAEHEAAMKSAGESYEAQRMALLAQRREAEDRESRRVDLEISEHLAVALTAVRAGNAAGTERDATDAERAVQAQQAEWRERVAPAIQKARETRRELLAFRREYGPTLDEVLGMKRTDLLAGLPLVGIATSRSLGLVTQLHRNAENARSLLDGSLRTIEDKAREIATLIDSPHRWSGGVNSHGVRNQETVREINQALYELAMPNEALPALNDMMKGVTGCLDGIRQLREQFAGRPEVTAVPEPMLRGGDLEDLKHPPRPAGDTGPTRAETSMDLFRDGRRTE
;
A
#
# COMPACT_ATOMS: atom_id res chain seq x y z
N MET A 1 -35.25 33.25 -15.86
CA MET A 1 -36.33 32.28 -15.60
C MET A 1 -36.41 32.13 -14.10
N ASP A 2 -37.60 32.23 -13.53
CA ASP A 2 -37.83 31.91 -12.12
C ASP A 2 -37.73 30.41 -11.92
N ASP A 3 -37.02 30.00 -10.88
CA ASP A 3 -37.14 28.66 -10.27
C ASP A 3 -37.36 28.87 -8.77
N SER A 4 -38.63 29.01 -8.38
CA SER A 4 -39.03 28.87 -6.98
C SER A 4 -39.13 27.38 -6.67
N PRO A 5 -38.50 26.87 -5.59
CA PRO A 5 -38.69 25.47 -5.21
C PRO A 5 -40.13 25.26 -4.70
N ASP A 6 -40.88 24.42 -5.41
CA ASP A 6 -42.20 23.97 -4.98
C ASP A 6 -42.15 23.43 -3.54
N ARG A 7 -42.99 23.99 -2.68
CA ARG A 7 -43.27 23.37 -1.39
C ARG A 7 -44.15 22.15 -1.64
N PRO A 8 -43.86 20.97 -1.06
CA PRO A 8 -44.79 19.86 -1.14
C PRO A 8 -46.11 20.29 -0.50
N HIS A 9 -47.20 20.21 -1.25
CA HIS A 9 -48.54 20.26 -0.69
C HIS A 9 -48.70 19.01 0.20
N GLU A 10 -48.88 19.21 1.50
CA GLU A 10 -49.31 18.15 2.40
C GLU A 10 -50.76 17.79 2.04
N ASP A 11 -50.93 16.77 1.18
CA ASP A 11 -52.21 16.12 0.91
C ASP A 11 -52.69 15.37 2.16
N LEU A 12 -53.19 16.14 3.13
CA LEU A 12 -53.77 15.64 4.37
C LEU A 12 -54.96 14.73 4.05
N SER A 13 -54.97 13.54 4.66
CA SER A 13 -56.02 12.56 4.42
C SER A 13 -57.40 13.08 4.89
N PRO A 14 -58.52 12.58 4.32
CA PRO A 14 -59.86 12.95 4.77
C PRO A 14 -60.12 12.71 6.27
N GLU A 15 -59.40 11.77 6.88
CA GLU A 15 -59.50 11.48 8.31
C GLU A 15 -58.78 12.54 9.16
N GLU A 16 -57.64 13.06 8.70
CA GLU A 16 -56.89 14.11 9.39
C GLU A 16 -57.56 15.48 9.30
N THR A 17 -58.19 15.79 8.17
CA THR A 17 -59.00 17.01 8.03
C THR A 17 -60.22 16.96 8.93
N ALA A 18 -60.97 15.85 8.97
CA ALA A 18 -62.08 15.64 9.89
C ALA A 18 -61.64 15.74 11.38
N ARG A 19 -60.46 15.20 11.73
CA ARG A 19 -59.91 15.27 13.09
C ARG A 19 -59.54 16.70 13.50
N ARG A 20 -58.90 17.47 12.60
CA ARG A 20 -58.59 18.89 12.84
C ARG A 20 -59.84 19.77 12.90
N GLU A 21 -60.88 19.47 12.13
CA GLU A 21 -62.17 20.17 12.26
C GLU A 21 -62.88 19.84 13.58
N ALA A 22 -62.86 18.59 14.04
CA ALA A 22 -63.41 18.21 15.35
C ALA A 22 -62.65 18.91 16.51
N GLU A 23 -61.32 18.97 16.45
CA GLU A 23 -60.50 19.71 17.42
C GLU A 23 -60.81 21.22 17.41
N LYS A 24 -60.96 21.82 16.22
CA LYS A 24 -61.36 23.23 16.06
C LYS A 24 -62.77 23.49 16.64
N GLN A 25 -63.74 22.61 16.40
CA GLN A 25 -65.08 22.73 16.97
C GLN A 25 -65.07 22.58 18.50
N ALA A 26 -64.30 21.63 19.04
CA ALA A 26 -64.14 21.47 20.49
C ALA A 26 -63.51 22.71 21.14
N LEU A 27 -62.51 23.32 20.49
CA LEU A 27 -61.87 24.55 20.97
C LEU A 27 -62.82 25.76 20.95
N LEU A 28 -63.65 25.87 19.90
CA LEU A 28 -64.69 26.91 19.79
C LEU A 28 -65.81 26.73 20.82
N GLN A 29 -66.27 25.51 21.10
CA GLN A 29 -67.24 25.24 22.18
C GLN A 29 -66.65 25.61 23.54
N ARG A 30 -65.38 25.31 23.79
CA ARG A 30 -64.68 25.65 25.04
C ARG A 30 -64.50 27.15 25.26
N LEU A 31 -64.43 27.94 24.18
CA LEU A 31 -64.43 29.41 24.20
C LEU A 31 -65.83 30.00 24.35
N GLY A 32 -66.85 29.42 23.69
CA GLY A 32 -68.25 29.84 23.80
C GLY A 32 -68.83 29.62 25.19
N ALA A 33 -68.49 28.51 25.86
CA ALA A 33 -69.00 28.14 27.17
C ALA A 33 -68.55 29.04 28.35
N ARG A 34 -67.72 30.07 28.12
CA ARG A 34 -67.31 31.05 29.14
C ARG A 34 -68.08 32.38 29.12
N ARG A 35 -69.14 32.51 28.31
CA ARG A 35 -69.99 33.72 28.23
C ARG A 35 -71.48 33.46 28.46
N SER A 36 -71.83 32.86 29.59
CA SER A 36 -73.21 32.89 30.12
C SER A 36 -73.27 32.44 31.58
N ALA A 37 -73.15 33.39 32.50
CA ALA A 37 -73.61 33.25 33.88
C ALA A 37 -74.76 34.26 34.09
N PRO A 38 -75.97 33.82 34.46
CA PRO A 38 -77.10 34.72 34.65
C PRO A 38 -76.96 35.48 35.98
N ALA A 39 -77.23 36.78 35.96
CA ALA A 39 -77.41 37.55 37.19
C ALA A 39 -78.73 37.13 37.87
N ALA A 40 -78.67 36.79 39.15
CA ALA A 40 -79.83 36.37 39.91
C ALA A 40 -80.71 37.56 40.34
N GLU A 41 -82.02 37.38 40.29
CA GLU A 41 -82.99 38.25 40.95
C GLU A 41 -82.85 38.18 42.48
N PRO A 42 -83.24 39.24 43.19
CA PRO A 42 -83.79 39.08 44.54
C PRO A 42 -85.15 39.79 44.68
N THR A 43 -86.20 38.99 44.91
CA THR A 43 -87.27 39.38 45.83
C THR A 43 -86.94 38.79 47.21
N PRO A 44 -87.29 39.47 48.31
CA PRO A 44 -88.49 39.01 49.00
C PRO A 44 -89.41 40.11 49.55
N THR A 45 -90.65 39.67 49.77
CA THR A 45 -91.83 40.35 50.31
C THR A 45 -91.72 40.74 51.79
N VAL A 46 -92.51 41.76 52.18
CA VAL A 46 -93.28 42.02 53.43
C VAL A 46 -93.15 43.52 53.76
N GLY A 47 -94.17 44.34 53.91
CA GLY A 47 -95.61 44.09 54.00
C GLY A 47 -96.18 44.58 55.33
N GLU A 48 -96.46 45.89 55.44
CA GLU A 48 -97.48 46.47 56.35
C GLU A 48 -97.72 47.95 55.98
N ALA A 49 -98.73 48.59 56.61
CA ALA A 49 -99.51 49.66 56.00
C ALA A 49 -99.22 51.10 56.51
N GLU A 50 -99.85 52.07 55.84
CA GLU A 50 -100.26 53.39 56.35
C GLU A 50 -99.19 54.33 56.94
N GLN A 51 -98.82 55.38 56.20
CA GLN A 51 -99.40 56.73 56.37
C GLN A 51 -98.80 57.77 55.43
N GLU A 52 -99.63 58.71 54.98
CA GLU A 52 -99.23 59.87 54.18
C GLU A 52 -98.49 60.88 55.07
N HIS A 53 -97.17 60.99 54.92
CA HIS A 53 -96.43 62.17 55.37
C HIS A 53 -95.38 62.58 54.33
N GLU A 54 -95.73 63.64 53.61
CA GLU A 54 -94.85 64.37 52.69
C GLU A 54 -93.81 65.17 53.50
N THR A 55 -92.83 64.47 54.08
CA THR A 55 -91.67 65.10 54.72
C THR A 55 -90.59 65.36 53.68
N LEU A 56 -90.39 66.63 53.34
CA LEU A 56 -89.27 67.13 52.54
C LEU A 56 -87.95 66.56 53.06
N VAL A 57 -87.35 65.64 52.30
CA VAL A 57 -85.98 65.18 52.52
C VAL A 57 -85.05 66.32 52.12
N GLU A 58 -84.39 66.94 53.10
CA GLU A 58 -83.25 67.82 52.82
C GLU A 58 -82.14 66.98 52.19
N GLY A 59 -82.04 67.03 50.86
CA GLY A 59 -80.98 66.36 50.12
C GLY A 59 -79.60 66.90 50.51
N PRO A 60 -78.54 66.08 50.42
CA PRO A 60 -77.19 66.51 50.80
C PRO A 60 -76.80 67.78 50.06
N THR A 61 -76.19 68.71 50.78
CA THR A 61 -75.80 70.00 50.24
C THR A 61 -74.77 69.82 49.12
N SER A 62 -74.69 70.78 48.19
CA SER A 62 -73.73 70.71 47.07
C SER A 62 -72.27 70.53 47.56
N THR A 63 -71.94 71.08 48.73
CA THR A 63 -70.68 70.87 49.44
C THR A 63 -70.43 69.42 49.86
N GLU A 64 -71.45 68.72 50.36
CA GLU A 64 -71.34 67.31 50.78
C GLU A 64 -71.28 66.37 49.56
N ILE A 65 -72.05 66.66 48.51
CA ILE A 65 -71.98 65.91 47.24
C ILE A 65 -70.58 66.03 46.62
N ASN A 66 -70.01 67.24 46.57
CA ASN A 66 -68.66 67.46 46.04
C ASN A 66 -67.58 66.81 46.91
N ALA A 67 -67.75 66.76 48.24
CA ALA A 67 -66.83 66.06 49.14
C ALA A 67 -66.91 64.52 48.96
N LEU A 68 -68.12 63.98 48.74
CA LEU A 68 -68.33 62.56 48.45
C LEU A 68 -67.77 62.17 47.07
N LEU A 69 -67.94 63.01 46.04
CA LEU A 69 -67.33 62.82 44.73
C LEU A 69 -65.80 62.86 44.80
N GLY A 70 -65.21 63.88 45.42
CA GLY A 70 -63.75 63.97 45.57
C GLY A 70 -63.15 62.82 46.39
N ARG A 71 -63.91 62.26 47.34
CA ARG A 71 -63.55 61.04 48.05
C ARG A 71 -63.65 59.80 47.16
N LEU A 72 -64.72 59.65 46.39
CA LEU A 72 -64.91 58.54 45.45
C LEU A 72 -63.84 58.56 44.35
N ASP A 73 -63.47 59.73 43.84
CA ASP A 73 -62.40 59.93 42.86
C ASP A 73 -61.03 59.56 43.45
N ALA A 74 -60.75 59.96 44.70
CA ALA A 74 -59.50 59.58 45.38
C ALA A 74 -59.43 58.08 45.69
N GLU A 75 -60.54 57.47 46.12
CA GLU A 75 -60.66 56.02 46.32
C GLU A 75 -60.53 55.26 44.99
N HIS A 76 -61.08 55.80 43.89
CA HIS A 76 -60.95 55.26 42.54
C HIS A 76 -59.51 55.36 42.01
N GLU A 77 -58.83 56.51 42.17
CA GLU A 77 -57.43 56.68 41.80
C GLU A 77 -56.52 55.72 42.59
N ALA A 78 -56.75 55.53 43.89
CA ALA A 78 -55.99 54.61 44.72
C ALA A 78 -56.24 53.14 44.31
N ALA A 79 -57.49 52.78 44.00
CA ALA A 79 -57.84 51.47 43.48
C ALA A 79 -57.20 51.22 42.10
N MET A 80 -57.21 52.20 41.20
CA MET A 80 -56.60 52.08 39.86
C MET A 80 -55.07 52.01 39.92
N LYS A 81 -54.42 52.78 40.81
CA LYS A 81 -52.96 52.70 41.03
C LYS A 81 -52.56 51.34 41.60
N SER A 82 -53.21 50.86 42.65
CA SER A 82 -52.92 49.55 43.23
C SER A 82 -53.28 48.37 42.30
N ALA A 83 -54.33 48.50 41.49
CA ALA A 83 -54.63 47.54 40.41
C ALA A 83 -53.56 47.56 39.31
N GLY A 84 -53.04 48.74 38.94
CA GLY A 84 -51.92 48.89 38.00
C GLY A 84 -50.63 48.26 38.53
N GLU A 85 -50.23 48.61 39.75
CA GLU A 85 -49.03 48.07 40.42
C GLU A 85 -49.10 46.55 40.60
N SER A 86 -50.26 46.01 41.00
CA SER A 86 -50.45 44.56 41.12
C SER A 86 -50.47 43.84 39.78
N TYR A 87 -51.03 44.45 38.74
CA TYR A 87 -50.95 43.95 37.36
C TYR A 87 -49.50 43.95 36.84
N GLU A 88 -48.75 45.04 37.05
CA GLU A 88 -47.35 45.13 36.64
C GLU A 88 -46.46 44.14 37.40
N ALA A 89 -46.65 43.99 38.71
CA ALA A 89 -45.95 42.99 39.52
C ALA A 89 -46.25 41.56 39.05
N GLN A 90 -47.51 41.22 38.78
CA GLN A 90 -47.90 39.91 38.22
C GLN A 90 -47.30 39.70 36.82
N ARG A 91 -47.32 40.72 35.95
CA ARG A 91 -46.73 40.68 34.61
C ARG A 91 -45.22 40.47 34.67
N MET A 92 -44.52 41.15 35.57
CA MET A 92 -43.07 40.97 35.77
C MET A 92 -42.73 39.59 36.35
N ALA A 93 -43.54 39.08 37.30
CA ALA A 93 -43.38 37.74 37.84
C ALA A 93 -43.58 36.66 36.76
N LEU A 94 -44.59 36.79 35.89
CA LEU A 94 -44.82 35.88 34.76
C LEU A 94 -43.69 35.95 33.72
N LEU A 95 -43.14 37.14 33.44
CA LEU A 95 -41.98 37.30 32.56
C LEU A 95 -40.70 36.65 33.16
N ALA A 96 -40.51 36.73 34.48
CA ALA A 96 -39.41 36.06 35.17
C ALA A 96 -39.56 34.53 35.12
N GLN A 97 -40.75 34.01 35.46
CA GLN A 97 -41.06 32.57 35.38
C GLN A 97 -40.88 32.01 33.96
N ARG A 98 -41.27 32.79 32.94
CA ARG A 98 -41.05 32.42 31.54
C ARG A 98 -39.55 32.32 31.21
N ARG A 99 -38.73 33.30 31.59
CA ARG A 99 -37.28 33.26 31.37
C ARG A 99 -36.62 32.08 32.06
N GLU A 100 -36.99 31.78 33.31
CA GLU A 100 -36.47 30.60 33.99
C GLU A 100 -36.91 29.26 33.35
N ALA A 101 -38.08 29.22 32.71
CA ALA A 101 -38.51 28.07 31.94
C ALA A 101 -37.69 27.92 30.65
N GLU A 102 -37.52 29.00 29.88
CA GLU A 102 -36.67 29.06 28.68
C GLU A 102 -35.20 28.70 28.99
N ASP A 103 -34.66 29.15 30.14
CA ASP A 103 -33.32 28.80 30.64
C ASP A 103 -33.19 27.32 31.06
N ARG A 104 -34.27 26.71 31.57
CA ARG A 104 -34.29 25.29 31.95
C ARG A 104 -34.45 24.39 30.72
N GLU A 105 -35.26 24.80 29.75
CA GLU A 105 -35.45 24.09 28.49
C GLU A 105 -34.19 24.15 27.62
N SER A 106 -33.56 25.32 27.46
CA SER A 106 -32.31 25.47 26.72
C SER A 106 -31.18 24.61 27.29
N ARG A 107 -30.93 24.66 28.61
CA ARG A 107 -29.92 23.78 29.24
C ARG A 107 -30.21 22.30 29.07
N ARG A 108 -31.48 21.91 29.06
CA ARG A 108 -31.88 20.52 28.80
C ARG A 108 -31.56 20.12 27.35
N VAL A 109 -31.90 20.97 26.39
CA VAL A 109 -31.57 20.77 24.97
C VAL A 109 -30.06 20.73 24.76
N ASP A 110 -29.28 21.61 25.40
CA ASP A 110 -27.82 21.60 25.33
C ASP A 110 -27.22 20.30 25.89
N LEU A 111 -27.74 19.79 27.01
CA LEU A 111 -27.33 18.51 27.57
C LEU A 111 -27.67 17.36 26.60
N GLU A 112 -28.92 17.28 26.12
CA GLU A 112 -29.37 16.26 25.17
C GLU A 112 -28.51 16.30 23.88
N ILE A 113 -28.21 17.49 23.32
CA ILE A 113 -27.30 17.65 22.17
C ILE A 113 -25.88 17.18 22.51
N SER A 114 -25.35 17.52 23.68
CA SER A 114 -23.99 17.12 24.08
C SER A 114 -23.84 15.60 24.21
N GLU A 115 -24.86 14.91 24.73
CA GLU A 115 -24.91 13.45 24.81
C GLU A 115 -24.98 12.82 23.41
N HIS A 116 -25.84 13.35 22.52
CA HIS A 116 -25.94 12.88 21.14
C HIS A 116 -24.62 13.06 20.37
N LEU A 117 -23.93 14.20 20.55
CA LEU A 117 -22.61 14.45 19.96
C LEU A 117 -21.54 13.50 20.51
N ALA A 118 -21.55 13.21 21.81
CA ALA A 118 -20.62 12.26 22.42
C ALA A 118 -20.81 10.83 21.89
N VAL A 119 -22.06 10.39 21.75
CA VAL A 119 -22.41 9.08 21.15
C VAL A 119 -22.00 9.04 19.68
N ALA A 120 -22.34 10.07 18.89
CA ALA A 120 -21.97 10.14 17.47
C ALA A 120 -20.46 10.12 17.25
N LEU A 121 -19.69 10.91 18.03
CA LEU A 121 -18.23 10.90 17.97
C LEU A 121 -17.63 9.55 18.36
N THR A 122 -18.24 8.85 19.32
CA THR A 122 -17.81 7.51 19.73
C THR A 122 -18.07 6.49 18.62
N ALA A 123 -19.23 6.54 17.97
CA ALA A 123 -19.57 5.70 16.83
C ALA A 123 -18.66 5.96 15.62
N VAL A 124 -18.34 7.22 15.30
CA VAL A 124 -17.38 7.59 14.24
C VAL A 124 -15.97 7.07 14.56
N ARG A 125 -15.50 7.22 15.81
CA ARG A 125 -14.19 6.69 16.23
C ARG A 125 -14.13 5.16 16.12
N ALA A 126 -15.17 4.47 16.58
CA ALA A 126 -15.27 3.01 16.47
C ALA A 126 -15.33 2.54 15.01
N GLY A 127 -16.12 3.21 14.16
CA GLY A 127 -16.19 2.93 12.73
C GLY A 127 -14.86 3.16 12.01
N ASN A 128 -14.16 4.24 12.33
CA ASN A 128 -12.83 4.52 11.78
C ASN A 128 -11.81 3.45 12.22
N ALA A 129 -11.80 3.06 13.50
CA ALA A 129 -10.91 2.02 14.01
C ALA A 129 -11.15 0.67 13.30
N ALA A 130 -12.41 0.22 13.25
CA ALA A 130 -12.80 -1.01 12.56
C ALA A 130 -12.50 -0.96 11.05
N GLY A 131 -12.64 0.21 10.41
CA GLY A 131 -12.20 0.46 9.03
C GLY A 131 -10.70 0.25 8.87
N THR A 132 -9.88 0.89 9.71
CA THR A 132 -8.42 0.75 9.65
C THR A 132 -7.91 -0.66 9.94
N GLU A 133 -8.54 -1.40 10.87
CA GLU A 133 -8.22 -2.80 11.14
C GLU A 133 -8.57 -3.71 9.95
N ARG A 134 -9.70 -3.44 9.29
CA ARG A 134 -10.11 -4.16 8.09
C ARG A 134 -9.18 -3.88 6.91
N ASP A 135 -8.86 -2.61 6.65
CA ASP A 135 -7.93 -2.22 5.58
C ASP A 135 -6.53 -2.81 5.81
N ALA A 136 -6.05 -2.83 7.06
CA ALA A 136 -4.78 -3.46 7.42
C ALA A 136 -4.80 -4.98 7.18
N THR A 137 -5.82 -5.69 7.66
CA THR A 137 -5.91 -7.15 7.49
C THR A 137 -6.16 -7.58 6.03
N ASP A 138 -6.90 -6.79 5.26
CA ASP A 138 -7.08 -7.01 3.82
C ASP A 138 -5.77 -6.72 3.05
N ALA A 139 -5.01 -5.69 3.45
CA ALA A 139 -3.69 -5.39 2.89
C ALA A 139 -2.64 -6.48 3.20
N GLU A 140 -2.63 -7.04 4.41
CA GLU A 140 -1.77 -8.16 4.80
C GLU A 140 -2.08 -9.43 4.00
N ARG A 141 -3.37 -9.79 3.86
CA ARG A 141 -3.79 -10.93 3.04
C ARG A 141 -3.38 -10.76 1.57
N ALA A 142 -3.46 -9.55 1.03
CA ALA A 142 -2.99 -9.25 -0.32
C ALA A 142 -1.45 -9.40 -0.48
N VAL A 143 -0.66 -9.01 0.53
CA VAL A 143 0.79 -9.29 0.55
C VAL A 143 1.06 -10.79 0.58
N GLN A 144 0.42 -11.54 1.46
CA GLN A 144 0.61 -12.99 1.60
C GLN A 144 0.26 -13.75 0.31
N ALA A 145 -0.86 -13.38 -0.34
CA ALA A 145 -1.28 -13.96 -1.61
C ALA A 145 -0.25 -13.71 -2.72
N GLN A 146 0.26 -12.49 -2.84
CA GLN A 146 1.30 -12.16 -3.82
C GLN A 146 2.63 -12.86 -3.52
N GLN A 147 3.03 -12.97 -2.25
CA GLN A 147 4.20 -13.76 -1.88
C GLN A 147 4.03 -15.23 -2.28
N ALA A 148 2.84 -15.83 -2.07
CA ALA A 148 2.56 -17.20 -2.48
C ALA A 148 2.65 -17.39 -4.01
N GLU A 149 2.06 -16.48 -4.79
CA GLU A 149 2.17 -16.45 -6.26
C GLU A 149 3.64 -16.42 -6.72
N TRP A 150 4.47 -15.57 -6.10
CA TRP A 150 5.90 -15.49 -6.43
C TRP A 150 6.69 -16.73 -5.97
N ARG A 151 6.35 -17.35 -4.83
CA ARG A 151 6.95 -18.65 -4.44
C ARG A 151 6.66 -19.73 -5.48
N GLU A 152 5.41 -19.82 -5.97
CA GLU A 152 5.02 -20.78 -7.01
C GLU A 152 5.73 -20.49 -8.34
N ARG A 153 5.73 -19.24 -8.81
CA ARG A 153 6.38 -18.81 -10.04
C ARG A 153 7.88 -19.10 -10.08
N VAL A 154 8.57 -18.98 -8.94
CA VAL A 154 10.03 -19.14 -8.84
C VAL A 154 10.45 -20.57 -8.47
N ALA A 155 9.54 -21.39 -7.92
CA ALA A 155 9.83 -22.77 -7.53
C ALA A 155 10.51 -23.62 -8.62
N PRO A 156 10.12 -23.59 -9.92
CA PRO A 156 10.79 -24.37 -10.96
C PRO A 156 12.26 -23.98 -11.18
N ALA A 157 12.58 -22.68 -11.11
CA ALA A 157 13.94 -22.18 -11.27
C ALA A 157 14.83 -22.57 -10.07
N ILE A 158 14.30 -22.45 -8.85
CA ILE A 158 14.98 -22.92 -7.63
C ILE A 158 15.20 -24.44 -7.68
N GLN A 159 14.21 -25.21 -8.16
CA GLN A 159 14.31 -26.66 -8.25
C GLN A 159 15.39 -27.09 -9.25
N LYS A 160 15.41 -26.49 -10.45
CA LYS A 160 16.47 -26.71 -11.44
C LYS A 160 17.86 -26.36 -10.88
N ALA A 161 18.00 -25.22 -10.20
CA ALA A 161 19.26 -24.82 -9.60
C ALA A 161 19.72 -25.78 -8.48
N ARG A 162 18.79 -26.37 -7.71
CA ARG A 162 19.10 -27.44 -6.74
C ARG A 162 19.60 -28.71 -7.42
N GLU A 163 19.07 -29.06 -8.59
CA GLU A 163 19.53 -30.20 -9.40
C GLU A 163 20.94 -29.94 -9.95
N THR A 164 21.17 -28.79 -10.59
CA THR A 164 22.50 -28.36 -11.05
C THR A 164 23.51 -28.33 -9.90
N ARG A 165 23.14 -27.86 -8.70
CA ARG A 165 24.01 -27.89 -7.51
C ARG A 165 24.34 -29.32 -7.07
N ARG A 166 23.41 -30.28 -7.16
CA ARG A 166 23.68 -31.69 -6.84
C ARG A 166 24.69 -32.29 -7.83
N GLU A 167 24.52 -32.00 -9.12
CA GLU A 167 25.42 -32.45 -10.19
C GLU A 167 26.82 -31.84 -10.05
N LEU A 168 26.92 -30.52 -9.79
CA LEU A 168 28.20 -29.85 -9.50
C LEU A 168 28.87 -30.41 -8.23
N LEU A 169 28.10 -30.76 -7.19
CA LEU A 169 28.65 -31.43 -6.00
C LEU A 169 29.07 -32.88 -6.26
N ALA A 170 28.43 -33.59 -7.18
CA ALA A 170 28.86 -34.92 -7.63
C ALA A 170 30.19 -34.81 -8.40
N PHE A 171 30.25 -33.91 -9.40
CA PHE A 171 31.48 -33.57 -10.13
C PHE A 171 32.63 -33.18 -9.18
N ARG A 172 32.34 -32.37 -8.14
CA ARG A 172 33.34 -32.01 -7.11
C ARG A 172 33.87 -33.21 -6.35
N ARG A 173 33.03 -34.22 -6.06
CA ARG A 173 33.46 -35.44 -5.35
C ARG A 173 34.31 -36.34 -6.23
N GLU A 174 34.01 -36.39 -7.52
CA GLU A 174 34.68 -37.24 -8.50
C GLU A 174 36.02 -36.66 -8.96
N TYR A 175 36.04 -35.38 -9.38
CA TYR A 175 37.20 -34.73 -9.99
C TYR A 175 37.93 -33.72 -9.08
N GLY A 176 37.30 -33.31 -7.97
CA GLY A 176 37.89 -32.36 -7.03
C GLY A 176 39.27 -32.78 -6.48
N PRO A 177 39.46 -34.04 -6.03
CA PRO A 177 40.77 -34.51 -5.59
C PRO A 177 41.85 -34.43 -6.68
N THR A 178 41.52 -34.80 -7.92
CA THR A 178 42.43 -34.74 -9.07
C THR A 178 42.80 -33.31 -9.42
N LEU A 179 41.85 -32.37 -9.37
CA LEU A 179 42.10 -30.95 -9.56
C LEU A 179 43.00 -30.39 -8.44
N ASP A 180 42.70 -30.71 -7.18
CA ASP A 180 43.49 -30.28 -6.03
C ASP A 180 44.92 -30.88 -6.05
N GLU A 181 45.09 -32.12 -6.55
CA GLU A 181 46.40 -32.73 -6.78
C GLU A 181 47.19 -32.01 -7.87
N VAL A 182 46.60 -31.81 -9.07
CA VAL A 182 47.25 -31.11 -10.20
C VAL A 182 47.67 -29.69 -9.83
N LEU A 183 46.83 -28.96 -9.09
CA LEU A 183 47.14 -27.61 -8.59
C LEU A 183 48.18 -27.61 -7.47
N GLY A 184 48.30 -28.71 -6.72
CA GLY A 184 49.36 -28.92 -5.72
C GLY A 184 50.71 -29.31 -6.32
N MET A 185 50.75 -29.86 -7.53
CA MET A 185 52.00 -30.25 -8.19
C MET A 185 52.84 -29.02 -8.58
N LYS A 186 54.09 -28.96 -8.11
CA LYS A 186 55.00 -27.89 -8.53
C LYS A 186 55.29 -28.02 -10.02
N ARG A 187 55.44 -26.88 -10.68
CA ARG A 187 55.85 -26.79 -12.10
C ARG A 187 57.14 -27.59 -12.39
N THR A 188 58.08 -27.65 -11.45
CA THR A 188 59.31 -28.47 -11.54
C THR A 188 59.01 -29.95 -11.70
N ASP A 189 58.01 -30.45 -10.98
CA ASP A 189 57.72 -31.88 -10.83
C ASP A 189 56.88 -32.37 -12.03
N LEU A 190 56.07 -31.47 -12.60
CA LEU A 190 55.43 -31.67 -13.91
C LEU A 190 56.43 -31.62 -15.07
N LEU A 191 57.43 -30.73 -15.01
CA LEU A 191 58.49 -30.64 -16.04
C LEU A 191 59.56 -31.74 -15.92
N ALA A 192 59.64 -32.46 -14.79
CA ALA A 192 60.56 -33.57 -14.63
C ALA A 192 60.33 -34.65 -15.70
N GLY A 193 61.44 -35.11 -16.32
CA GLY A 193 61.42 -36.11 -17.38
C GLY A 193 60.88 -35.63 -18.74
N LEU A 194 60.51 -34.35 -18.90
CA LEU A 194 60.14 -33.77 -20.18
C LEU A 194 61.35 -33.13 -20.89
N PRO A 195 61.38 -33.07 -22.23
CA PRO A 195 62.40 -32.33 -22.96
C PRO A 195 62.23 -30.82 -22.71
N LEU A 196 63.29 -30.19 -22.17
CA LEU A 196 63.37 -28.76 -21.87
C LEU A 196 64.31 -27.99 -22.81
N VAL A 197 64.95 -28.69 -23.75
CA VAL A 197 65.82 -28.14 -24.80
C VAL A 197 65.45 -28.77 -26.15
N GLY A 198 65.61 -28.03 -27.24
CA GLY A 198 65.29 -28.49 -28.61
C GLY A 198 63.82 -28.36 -28.98
N ILE A 199 63.44 -29.02 -30.09
CA ILE A 199 62.16 -28.80 -30.80
C ILE A 199 60.92 -29.10 -29.93
N ALA A 200 61.02 -30.07 -29.02
CA ALA A 200 59.91 -30.48 -28.15
C ALA A 200 59.66 -29.54 -26.95
N THR A 201 60.56 -28.59 -26.65
CA THR A 201 60.50 -27.70 -25.47
C THR A 201 59.20 -26.91 -25.39
N SER A 202 58.77 -26.33 -26.50
CA SER A 202 57.55 -25.52 -26.58
C SER A 202 56.30 -26.35 -26.27
N ARG A 203 56.27 -27.62 -26.70
CA ARG A 203 55.20 -28.58 -26.41
C ARG A 203 55.17 -28.96 -24.93
N SER A 204 56.33 -29.26 -24.33
CA SER A 204 56.45 -29.56 -22.89
C SER A 204 55.95 -28.41 -22.01
N LEU A 205 56.46 -27.19 -22.27
CA LEU A 205 56.08 -25.99 -21.52
C LEU A 205 54.60 -25.61 -21.75
N GLY A 206 54.11 -25.77 -22.99
CA GLY A 206 52.72 -25.53 -23.36
C GLY A 206 51.76 -26.44 -22.60
N LEU A 207 52.00 -27.77 -22.61
CA LEU A 207 51.17 -28.75 -21.91
C LEU A 207 51.09 -28.49 -20.41
N VAL A 208 52.22 -28.24 -19.74
CA VAL A 208 52.23 -27.94 -18.30
C VAL A 208 51.50 -26.63 -17.97
N THR A 209 51.67 -25.60 -18.81
CA THR A 209 50.98 -24.31 -18.62
C THR A 209 49.47 -24.44 -18.86
N GLN A 210 49.06 -25.21 -19.88
CA GLN A 210 47.65 -25.45 -20.20
C GLN A 210 46.97 -26.36 -19.18
N LEU A 211 47.67 -27.36 -18.64
CA LEU A 211 47.21 -28.21 -17.54
C LEU A 211 46.82 -27.38 -16.31
N HIS A 212 47.74 -26.54 -15.83
CA HIS A 212 47.49 -25.66 -14.69
C HIS A 212 46.33 -24.71 -14.97
N ARG A 213 46.35 -24.00 -16.12
CA ARG A 213 45.27 -23.07 -16.49
C ARG A 213 43.90 -23.74 -16.56
N ASN A 214 43.81 -24.95 -17.12
CA ASN A 214 42.56 -25.69 -17.20
C ASN A 214 42.06 -26.10 -15.80
N ALA A 215 42.96 -26.55 -14.92
CA ALA A 215 42.61 -26.93 -13.55
C ALA A 215 42.18 -25.71 -12.70
N GLU A 216 42.88 -24.58 -12.80
CA GLU A 216 42.53 -23.32 -12.13
C GLU A 216 41.16 -22.78 -12.59
N ASN A 217 40.92 -22.78 -13.91
CA ASN A 217 39.64 -22.39 -14.49
C ASN A 217 38.51 -23.32 -14.03
N ALA A 218 38.72 -24.64 -14.07
CA ALA A 218 37.72 -25.62 -13.64
C ALA A 218 37.36 -25.45 -12.16
N ARG A 219 38.37 -25.27 -11.29
CA ARG A 219 38.13 -25.07 -9.86
C ARG A 219 37.41 -23.74 -9.58
N SER A 220 37.82 -22.67 -10.26
CA SER A 220 37.20 -21.34 -10.12
C SER A 220 35.75 -21.32 -10.60
N LEU A 221 35.46 -21.98 -11.73
CA LEU A 221 34.11 -22.11 -12.27
C LEU A 221 33.21 -22.95 -11.34
N LEU A 222 33.72 -24.06 -10.82
CA LEU A 222 33.01 -24.94 -9.89
C LEU A 222 32.66 -24.24 -8.58
N ASP A 223 33.64 -23.65 -7.89
CA ASP A 223 33.42 -22.96 -6.61
C ASP A 223 32.58 -21.67 -6.80
N GLY A 224 32.75 -20.96 -7.93
CA GLY A 224 31.92 -19.80 -8.29
C GLY A 224 30.47 -20.18 -8.53
N SER A 225 30.22 -21.20 -9.37
CA SER A 225 28.87 -21.67 -9.70
C SER A 225 28.11 -22.20 -8.47
N LEU A 226 28.77 -22.93 -7.58
CA LEU A 226 28.17 -23.40 -6.32
C LEU A 226 27.74 -22.22 -5.42
N ARG A 227 28.58 -21.18 -5.29
CA ARG A 227 28.24 -19.97 -4.52
C ARG A 227 27.08 -19.21 -5.15
N THR A 228 27.13 -18.94 -6.46
CA THR A 228 26.04 -18.23 -7.17
C THR A 228 24.68 -18.89 -6.97
N ILE A 229 24.60 -20.23 -7.04
CA ILE A 229 23.34 -20.95 -6.78
C ILE A 229 22.85 -20.70 -5.34
N GLU A 230 23.73 -20.81 -4.35
CA GLU A 230 23.36 -20.65 -2.94
C GLU A 230 22.95 -19.22 -2.60
N ASP A 231 23.72 -18.23 -3.08
CA ASP A 231 23.49 -16.83 -2.78
C ASP A 231 22.25 -16.29 -3.49
N LYS A 232 22.05 -16.60 -4.79
CA LYS A 232 20.88 -16.14 -5.54
C LYS A 232 19.59 -16.82 -5.12
N ALA A 233 19.63 -18.11 -4.76
CA ALA A 233 18.46 -18.78 -4.18
C ALA A 233 18.08 -18.20 -2.80
N ARG A 234 19.07 -17.78 -1.99
CA ARG A 234 18.84 -17.10 -0.71
C ARG A 234 18.29 -15.69 -0.92
N GLU A 235 18.86 -14.93 -1.85
CA GLU A 235 18.42 -13.58 -2.22
C GLU A 235 16.94 -13.58 -2.63
N ILE A 236 16.56 -14.43 -3.58
CA ILE A 236 15.17 -14.62 -4.01
C ILE A 236 14.23 -14.91 -2.83
N ALA A 237 14.61 -15.83 -1.92
CA ALA A 237 13.81 -16.13 -0.75
C ALA A 237 13.66 -14.90 0.16
N THR A 238 14.74 -14.15 0.42
CA THR A 238 14.67 -12.93 1.24
C THR A 238 13.84 -11.81 0.61
N LEU A 239 13.86 -11.67 -0.73
CA LEU A 239 13.04 -10.69 -1.44
C LEU A 239 11.55 -11.04 -1.37
N ILE A 240 11.23 -12.32 -1.54
CA ILE A 240 9.85 -12.82 -1.44
C ILE A 240 9.33 -12.71 0.00
N ASP A 241 10.06 -13.21 0.99
CA ASP A 241 9.54 -13.32 2.35
C ASP A 241 9.50 -11.96 3.10
N SER A 242 10.23 -10.94 2.64
CA SER A 242 10.26 -9.58 3.24
C SER A 242 8.96 -8.80 3.02
N PRO A 243 8.09 -8.58 4.03
CA PRO A 243 6.76 -7.99 3.80
C PRO A 243 6.81 -6.54 3.29
N HIS A 244 7.80 -5.77 3.74
CA HIS A 244 7.99 -4.37 3.35
C HIS A 244 8.29 -4.22 1.84
N ARG A 245 8.92 -5.20 1.20
CA ARG A 245 9.17 -5.21 -0.26
C ARG A 245 7.87 -5.25 -1.08
N TRP A 246 6.79 -5.76 -0.48
CA TRP A 246 5.44 -5.87 -1.07
C TRP A 246 4.44 -4.84 -0.50
N SER A 247 4.91 -3.92 0.35
CA SER A 247 4.09 -2.82 0.85
C SER A 247 3.87 -1.76 -0.25
N GLY A 248 2.75 -1.03 -0.16
CA GLY A 248 2.34 -0.05 -1.16
C GLY A 248 1.15 -0.47 -2.02
N GLY A 249 0.65 0.48 -2.82
CA GLY A 249 -0.46 0.28 -3.74
C GLY A 249 -0.08 -0.53 -4.97
N VAL A 250 -1.07 -1.20 -5.58
CA VAL A 250 -0.91 -1.87 -6.88
C VAL A 250 -0.84 -0.79 -7.97
N ASN A 251 0.17 -0.82 -8.85
CA ASN A 251 0.23 0.10 -9.99
C ASN A 251 -0.77 -0.28 -11.10
N SER A 252 -0.88 0.57 -12.13
CA SER A 252 -1.73 0.39 -13.31
C SER A 252 -1.51 -0.92 -14.09
N HIS A 253 -0.43 -1.65 -13.83
CA HIS A 253 -0.08 -2.92 -14.47
C HIS A 253 -0.25 -4.13 -13.53
N GLY A 254 -0.91 -3.99 -12.39
CA GLY A 254 -1.15 -5.08 -11.45
C GLY A 254 0.03 -5.41 -10.52
N VAL A 255 1.10 -4.61 -10.53
CA VAL A 255 2.33 -4.86 -9.74
C VAL A 255 2.42 -3.89 -8.57
N ARG A 256 2.57 -4.39 -7.34
CA ARG A 256 2.76 -3.53 -6.14
C ARG A 256 4.12 -2.83 -6.14
N ASN A 257 5.20 -3.58 -6.32
CA ASN A 257 6.55 -3.02 -6.33
C ASN A 257 7.34 -3.50 -7.56
N GLN A 258 7.55 -2.60 -8.54
CA GLN A 258 8.33 -2.92 -9.74
C GLN A 258 9.80 -3.18 -9.44
N GLU A 259 10.37 -2.55 -8.42
CA GLU A 259 11.77 -2.70 -8.05
C GLU A 259 12.04 -4.11 -7.49
N THR A 260 11.21 -4.57 -6.56
CA THR A 260 11.26 -5.95 -6.04
C THR A 260 11.10 -6.99 -7.16
N VAL A 261 10.20 -6.75 -8.12
CA VAL A 261 10.02 -7.63 -9.29
C VAL A 261 11.26 -7.62 -10.20
N ARG A 262 11.92 -6.47 -10.40
CA ARG A 262 13.18 -6.39 -11.16
C ARG A 262 14.32 -7.11 -10.44
N GLU A 263 14.47 -6.93 -9.13
CA GLU A 263 15.47 -7.63 -8.31
C GLU A 263 15.27 -9.16 -8.38
N ILE A 264 14.03 -9.66 -8.21
CA ILE A 264 13.73 -11.10 -8.34
C ILE A 264 14.05 -11.61 -9.75
N ASN A 265 13.70 -10.88 -10.81
CA ASN A 265 14.00 -11.28 -12.19
C ASN A 265 15.52 -11.27 -12.49
N GLN A 266 16.27 -10.33 -11.93
CA GLN A 266 17.73 -10.29 -12.04
C GLN A 266 18.37 -11.49 -11.30
N ALA A 267 17.94 -11.76 -10.07
CA ALA A 267 18.41 -12.91 -9.30
C ALA A 267 18.04 -14.25 -9.97
N LEU A 268 16.86 -14.34 -10.62
CA LEU A 268 16.46 -15.49 -11.45
C LEU A 268 17.38 -15.69 -12.67
N TYR A 269 17.73 -14.61 -13.38
CA TYR A 269 18.64 -14.65 -14.52
C TYR A 269 20.03 -15.14 -14.09
N GLU A 270 20.57 -14.59 -13.01
CA GLU A 270 21.86 -14.98 -12.44
C GLU A 270 21.85 -16.41 -11.88
N LEU A 271 20.73 -16.86 -11.27
CA LEU A 271 20.51 -18.24 -10.83
C LEU A 271 20.50 -19.24 -12.01
N ALA A 272 20.22 -18.78 -13.23
CA ALA A 272 20.22 -19.62 -14.43
C ALA A 272 21.62 -19.80 -15.06
N MET A 273 22.57 -18.88 -14.84
CA MET A 273 23.93 -18.95 -15.42
C MET A 273 24.68 -20.27 -15.10
N PRO A 274 24.64 -20.82 -13.87
CA PRO A 274 25.33 -22.06 -13.52
C PRO A 274 24.87 -23.31 -14.29
N ASN A 275 23.75 -23.28 -15.02
CA ASN A 275 23.28 -24.41 -15.83
C ASN A 275 24.29 -24.80 -16.94
N GLU A 276 25.08 -23.84 -17.43
CA GLU A 276 26.09 -24.07 -18.48
C GLU A 276 27.46 -24.49 -17.91
N ALA A 277 27.62 -24.46 -16.58
CA ALA A 277 28.89 -24.78 -15.95
C ALA A 277 29.31 -26.25 -16.14
N LEU A 278 28.37 -27.21 -16.10
CA LEU A 278 28.69 -28.64 -16.22
C LEU A 278 29.29 -29.03 -17.58
N PRO A 279 28.71 -28.63 -18.74
CA PRO A 279 29.36 -28.79 -20.04
C PRO A 279 30.78 -28.21 -20.08
N ALA A 280 30.95 -26.96 -19.62
CA ALA A 280 32.25 -26.28 -19.61
C ALA A 280 33.27 -26.99 -18.70
N LEU A 281 32.86 -27.44 -17.52
CA LEU A 281 33.69 -28.22 -16.60
C LEU A 281 34.12 -29.56 -17.22
N ASN A 282 33.20 -30.27 -17.90
CA ASN A 282 33.52 -31.52 -18.58
C ASN A 282 34.55 -31.30 -19.71
N ASP A 283 34.45 -30.21 -20.48
CA ASP A 283 35.44 -29.88 -21.51
C ASP A 283 36.79 -29.44 -20.93
N MET A 284 36.79 -28.72 -19.80
CA MET A 284 38.02 -28.43 -19.05
C MET A 284 38.68 -29.72 -18.52
N MET A 285 37.90 -30.70 -18.04
CA MET A 285 38.44 -32.00 -17.61
C MET A 285 39.02 -32.81 -18.77
N LYS A 286 38.37 -32.84 -19.94
CA LYS A 286 38.99 -33.42 -21.16
C LYS A 286 40.33 -32.74 -21.48
N GLY A 287 40.39 -31.42 -21.31
CA GLY A 287 41.62 -30.64 -21.46
C GLY A 287 42.70 -31.00 -20.43
N VAL A 288 42.34 -31.19 -19.15
CA VAL A 288 43.24 -31.66 -18.08
C VAL A 288 43.79 -33.06 -18.41
N THR A 289 42.91 -34.02 -18.70
CA THR A 289 43.28 -35.40 -19.04
C THR A 289 44.17 -35.44 -20.29
N GLY A 290 43.80 -34.73 -21.36
CA GLY A 290 44.61 -34.66 -22.58
C GLY A 290 45.99 -34.02 -22.37
N CYS A 291 46.12 -33.08 -21.43
CA CYS A 291 47.44 -32.53 -21.05
C CYS A 291 48.26 -33.54 -20.24
N LEU A 292 47.65 -34.27 -19.31
CA LEU A 292 48.31 -35.33 -18.52
C LEU A 292 48.78 -36.48 -19.42
N ASP A 293 47.94 -36.95 -20.34
CA ASP A 293 48.30 -37.96 -21.33
C ASP A 293 49.40 -37.46 -22.28
N GLY A 294 49.35 -36.20 -22.71
CA GLY A 294 50.42 -35.59 -23.50
C GLY A 294 51.75 -35.50 -22.77
N ILE A 295 51.74 -35.15 -21.47
CA ILE A 295 52.93 -35.17 -20.60
C ILE A 295 53.46 -36.59 -20.45
N ARG A 296 52.58 -37.57 -20.22
CA ARG A 296 52.94 -38.99 -20.10
C ARG A 296 53.60 -39.50 -21.39
N GLN A 297 52.98 -39.26 -22.55
CA GLN A 297 53.51 -39.67 -23.86
C GLN A 297 54.88 -39.06 -24.14
N LEU A 298 55.10 -37.77 -23.81
CA LEU A 298 56.42 -37.15 -23.94
C LEU A 298 57.45 -37.75 -22.98
N ARG A 299 57.07 -38.05 -21.73
CA ARG A 299 57.95 -38.75 -20.78
C ARG A 299 58.34 -40.15 -21.29
N GLU A 300 57.38 -40.90 -21.84
CA GLU A 300 57.62 -42.22 -22.44
C GLU A 300 58.53 -42.11 -23.69
N GLN A 301 58.29 -41.12 -24.56
CA GLN A 301 59.07 -40.91 -25.79
C GLN A 301 60.53 -40.48 -25.53
N PHE A 302 60.77 -39.66 -24.49
CA PHE A 302 62.10 -39.13 -24.16
C PHE A 302 62.76 -39.84 -22.95
N ALA A 303 62.20 -40.97 -22.51
CA ALA A 303 62.73 -41.79 -21.43
C ALA A 303 64.19 -42.19 -21.71
N GLY A 304 65.11 -41.74 -20.86
CA GLY A 304 66.55 -42.00 -20.99
C GLY A 304 67.28 -41.17 -22.06
N ARG A 305 66.61 -40.24 -22.76
CA ARG A 305 67.24 -39.31 -23.70
C ARG A 305 66.59 -37.90 -23.65
N PRO A 306 66.80 -37.12 -22.57
CA PRO A 306 66.21 -35.78 -22.44
C PRO A 306 66.77 -34.73 -23.41
N GLU A 307 67.92 -35.00 -24.05
CA GLU A 307 68.68 -34.05 -24.88
C GLU A 307 68.60 -34.32 -26.40
N VAL A 308 67.59 -35.04 -26.90
CA VAL A 308 67.54 -35.43 -28.34
C VAL A 308 67.36 -34.21 -29.25
N THR A 309 68.49 -33.62 -29.63
CA THR A 309 68.66 -32.68 -30.75
C THR A 309 68.60 -33.40 -32.09
N ALA A 310 67.65 -34.33 -32.26
CA ALA A 310 67.37 -34.91 -33.56
C ALA A 310 66.68 -33.85 -34.42
N VAL A 311 67.47 -33.22 -35.29
CA VAL A 311 66.98 -32.66 -36.54
C VAL A 311 66.07 -33.73 -37.18
N PRO A 312 64.85 -33.42 -37.63
CA PRO A 312 64.10 -34.37 -38.41
C PRO A 312 64.89 -34.64 -39.70
N GLU A 313 65.35 -35.87 -39.88
CA GLU A 313 65.73 -36.30 -41.23
C GLU A 313 64.52 -36.06 -42.13
N PRO A 314 64.67 -35.33 -43.25
CA PRO A 314 63.56 -35.13 -44.15
C PRO A 314 63.19 -36.50 -44.71
N MET A 315 62.01 -37.00 -44.35
CA MET A 315 61.41 -38.17 -45.01
C MET A 315 60.99 -37.80 -46.44
N LEU A 316 61.99 -37.57 -47.31
CA LEU A 316 61.84 -37.51 -48.75
C LEU A 316 61.69 -38.93 -49.30
N ARG A 317 60.48 -39.46 -49.09
CA ARG A 317 59.80 -40.41 -49.98
C ARG A 317 58.41 -39.83 -50.16
N GLY A 318 58.05 -39.22 -51.29
CA GLY A 318 58.45 -39.56 -52.65
C GLY A 318 57.16 -39.91 -53.39
N GLY A 319 56.42 -38.86 -53.73
CA GLY A 319 55.06 -38.92 -54.27
C GLY A 319 54.48 -37.51 -54.33
N ASP A 320 54.39 -36.99 -55.56
CA ASP A 320 53.50 -35.92 -56.04
C ASP A 320 53.61 -34.53 -55.39
N LEU A 321 54.50 -33.72 -55.99
CA LEU A 321 54.73 -32.30 -55.66
C LEU A 321 54.19 -31.34 -56.76
N GLU A 322 53.23 -31.79 -57.58
CA GLU A 322 52.71 -31.06 -58.76
C GLU A 322 51.32 -30.40 -58.55
N ASP A 323 50.54 -30.78 -57.54
CA ASP A 323 49.11 -30.36 -57.43
C ASP A 323 48.83 -29.09 -56.59
N LEU A 324 49.85 -28.36 -56.14
CA LEU A 324 49.68 -27.11 -55.35
C LEU A 324 50.02 -25.84 -56.14
N LYS A 325 49.57 -25.78 -57.41
CA LYS A 325 49.73 -24.62 -58.29
C LYS A 325 48.43 -23.91 -58.72
N HIS A 326 47.34 -24.04 -57.95
CA HIS A 326 46.19 -23.15 -58.07
C HIS A 326 45.70 -22.61 -56.72
N PRO A 327 45.45 -21.28 -56.60
CA PRO A 327 44.84 -20.70 -55.41
C PRO A 327 43.32 -20.94 -55.42
N PRO A 328 42.68 -21.24 -54.27
CA PRO A 328 41.23 -21.23 -54.18
C PRO A 328 40.74 -19.77 -54.28
N ARG A 329 40.18 -19.41 -55.44
CA ARG A 329 39.34 -18.21 -55.56
C ARG A 329 38.00 -18.46 -54.85
N PRO A 330 37.40 -17.44 -54.21
CA PRO A 330 36.13 -17.60 -53.51
C PRO A 330 34.94 -17.58 -54.47
N ALA A 331 33.92 -18.37 -54.16
CA ALA A 331 32.52 -18.06 -54.38
C ALA A 331 31.89 -17.96 -52.97
N GLY A 332 31.12 -16.94 -52.58
CA GLY A 332 30.13 -16.19 -53.38
C GLY A 332 28.87 -17.06 -53.44
N ASP A 333 27.70 -16.69 -52.93
CA ASP A 333 27.14 -15.44 -52.42
C ASP A 333 26.11 -15.86 -51.33
N THR A 334 25.77 -15.14 -50.25
CA THR A 334 25.23 -13.77 -50.20
C THR A 334 25.51 -13.07 -48.85
N GLY A 335 25.82 -11.76 -48.88
CA GLY A 335 25.72 -10.88 -47.70
C GLY A 335 24.36 -10.14 -47.65
N PRO A 336 24.25 -8.96 -47.01
CA PRO A 336 25.13 -8.30 -46.04
C PRO A 336 24.43 -8.26 -44.63
N THR A 337 24.84 -7.56 -43.57
CA THR A 337 25.85 -6.49 -43.35
C THR A 337 26.38 -6.59 -41.90
N ARG A 338 27.54 -5.99 -41.62
CA ARG A 338 28.04 -5.73 -40.25
C ARG A 338 28.03 -4.22 -39.99
N ALA A 339 27.47 -3.79 -38.87
CA ALA A 339 27.66 -2.44 -38.34
C ALA A 339 28.50 -2.52 -37.07
N GLU A 340 29.82 -2.40 -37.22
CA GLU A 340 30.70 -2.03 -36.11
C GLU A 340 31.05 -0.56 -36.24
N THR A 341 30.76 0.21 -35.20
CA THR A 341 31.22 1.59 -35.09
C THR A 341 32.39 1.63 -34.13
N SER A 342 33.59 1.88 -34.65
CA SER A 342 34.75 2.25 -33.83
C SER A 342 34.42 3.51 -33.04
N MET A 343 34.70 3.51 -31.73
CA MET A 343 34.81 4.75 -30.95
C MET A 343 36.29 5.07 -30.76
N ASP A 344 36.83 5.86 -31.69
CA ASP A 344 38.11 6.53 -31.49
C ASP A 344 37.96 7.75 -30.57
N LEU A 345 38.87 7.83 -29.60
CA LEU A 345 39.00 8.92 -28.63
C LEU A 345 39.83 10.08 -29.20
N PHE A 346 39.21 11.24 -29.50
CA PHE A 346 39.83 12.58 -29.45
C PHE A 346 38.68 13.62 -29.44
N ARG A 347 38.33 14.27 -28.32
CA ARG A 347 39.00 15.31 -27.51
C ARG A 347 38.94 16.74 -28.11
N ASP A 348 38.46 17.65 -27.26
CA ASP A 348 38.49 19.12 -27.29
C ASP A 348 37.54 19.90 -28.22
N GLY A 349 36.87 20.90 -27.63
CA GLY A 349 35.89 21.77 -28.30
C GLY A 349 35.07 22.66 -27.35
N ARG A 350 35.71 23.54 -26.57
CA ARG A 350 35.00 24.52 -25.71
C ARG A 350 34.21 25.53 -26.54
N ARG A 351 33.00 25.92 -26.10
CA ARG A 351 32.48 27.31 -25.96
C ARG A 351 30.97 27.28 -25.61
N THR A 352 30.54 27.95 -24.53
CA THR A 352 29.72 29.19 -24.51
C THR A 352 28.47 29.08 -25.39
N GLU A 353 27.26 29.32 -24.88
CA GLU A 353 26.85 30.35 -23.89
C GLU A 353 25.98 29.82 -22.74
#